data_AF-A0A7C2GB95-F1
#
_entry.id   AF-A0A7C2GB95-F1
#
_cell.length_a   1.000
_cell.length_b   1.000
_cell.length_c   1.000
_cell.angle_alpha   90.00
_cell.angle_beta   90.00
_cell.angle_gamma   90.00
#
_symmetry.space_group_name_H-M   'P 1'
#
loop_
_entity.id
_entity.type
_entity.pdbx_description
1 polymer ?
#
loop_
_entity_poly.entity_id
_entity_poly.type
_entity_poly.pdbx_seq_one_letter_code
_entity_poly.pdbx_strand_id
1 'polypeptide(L)'
;MGNLRSEEREELYKRLEEAVGRTAAETLIGAIEQLIARETARALSDHLRALHEVVERILEGHERTRETLTRLIEAQTQMGERVGQLAEAQLRTEEQIGRLEAAVAQLAQAQARTEERVTRLEAIVEQLVQAQARAEERLERLEAAVAQLAQAQARTEERVTRLEAIVEQLVQAQARAEERLERLEATVAQLAQAQARTEELVKQLAEAQARTEERVTQLEATVAQLAQAQARTEELVKQLAEAQARTEERVTQLEATVAQLAQAQARTEELVKQLAEAQARTEERVTQLEATVAQLAQAQARTEELVKQLAEAQARTEERVGRLEELTAQLARGQAELREAMKALAEEQTRIQRELRHLAKQVGGLSETLGADLEDLAYIVLHDVLKREFGWEVGPLERTFQRWNDRLEEINVFGRATDPARPGRVIWIVGEAKYNLTIREVDRFARLVERARKHLIGEIFPVCFCRRARPEVQEHVRKLGLRLVFSYGRLI
;
A
#
# COMPACT_ATOMS: atom_id res chain seq x y z
N MET A 1 -34.65 -92.92 -258.12
CA MET A 1 -35.95 -92.41 -258.63
C MET A 1 -36.98 -92.28 -257.49
N GLY A 2 -36.72 -91.46 -256.46
CA GLY A 2 -37.66 -91.26 -255.33
C GLY A 2 -38.53 -90.00 -255.45
N ASN A 3 -38.41 -89.27 -256.56
CA ASN A 3 -39.15 -88.02 -256.79
C ASN A 3 -39.35 -87.71 -258.28
N LEU A 4 -39.34 -88.74 -259.16
CA LEU A 4 -39.73 -88.53 -260.55
C LEU A 4 -41.25 -88.53 -260.66
N ARG A 5 -41.79 -87.54 -261.37
CA ARG A 5 -43.23 -87.38 -261.60
C ARG A 5 -43.74 -88.58 -262.40
N SER A 6 -44.98 -88.98 -262.17
CA SER A 6 -45.60 -90.14 -262.84
C SER A 6 -45.47 -90.07 -264.37
N GLU A 7 -45.48 -88.87 -264.95
CA GLU A 7 -45.22 -88.60 -266.37
C GLU A 7 -43.77 -88.98 -266.79
N GLU A 8 -42.74 -88.60 -266.01
CA GLU A 8 -41.33 -88.92 -266.31
C GLU A 8 -41.03 -90.42 -266.15
N ARG A 9 -41.79 -91.10 -265.29
CA ARG A 9 -41.74 -92.54 -265.08
C ARG A 9 -42.28 -93.29 -266.29
N GLU A 10 -43.38 -92.81 -266.88
CA GLU A 10 -43.95 -93.30 -268.14
C GLU A 10 -43.00 -93.04 -269.32
N GLU A 11 -42.38 -91.85 -269.40
CA GLU A 11 -41.41 -91.47 -270.45
C GLU A 11 -40.15 -92.35 -270.41
N LEU A 12 -39.62 -92.62 -269.22
CA LEU A 12 -38.51 -93.56 -269.02
C LEU A 12 -38.91 -95.00 -269.34
N TYR A 13 -40.13 -95.41 -269.01
CA TYR A 13 -40.68 -96.72 -269.40
C TYR A 13 -40.70 -96.86 -270.93
N LYS A 14 -41.21 -95.84 -271.63
CA LYS A 14 -41.35 -95.81 -273.09
C LYS A 14 -40.00 -95.85 -273.80
N ARG A 15 -39.02 -95.05 -273.35
CA ARG A 15 -37.65 -95.02 -273.90
C ARG A 15 -36.87 -96.32 -273.65
N LEU A 16 -37.04 -96.95 -272.49
CA LEU A 16 -36.44 -98.26 -272.22
C LEU A 16 -37.13 -99.37 -273.02
N GLU A 17 -38.44 -99.29 -273.27
CA GLU A 17 -39.17 -100.23 -274.12
C GLU A 17 -38.68 -100.17 -275.58
N GLU A 18 -38.51 -98.97 -276.13
CA GLU A 18 -38.03 -98.77 -277.50
C GLU A 18 -36.57 -99.25 -277.69
N ALA A 19 -35.73 -99.11 -276.67
CA ALA A 19 -34.31 -99.45 -276.78
C ALA A 19 -34.01 -100.94 -276.56
N VAL A 20 -34.78 -101.63 -275.72
CA VAL A 20 -34.39 -102.96 -275.22
C VAL A 20 -35.54 -103.99 -275.24
N GLY A 21 -36.75 -103.58 -275.64
CA GLY A 21 -37.94 -104.42 -275.59
C GLY A 21 -38.52 -104.54 -274.17
N ARG A 22 -39.86 -104.64 -274.08
CA ARG A 22 -40.66 -104.55 -272.84
C ARG A 22 -40.14 -105.37 -271.65
N THR A 23 -39.65 -106.58 -271.91
CA THR A 23 -39.23 -107.53 -270.86
C THR A 23 -37.96 -107.06 -270.13
N ALA A 24 -37.01 -106.45 -270.83
CA ALA A 24 -35.77 -105.96 -270.24
C ALA A 24 -35.99 -104.68 -269.42
N ALA A 25 -36.92 -103.82 -269.89
CA ALA A 25 -37.31 -102.60 -269.20
C ALA A 25 -37.93 -102.87 -267.83
N GLU A 26 -38.86 -103.84 -267.73
CA GLU A 26 -39.50 -104.22 -266.45
C GLU A 26 -38.49 -104.75 -265.43
N THR A 27 -37.48 -105.51 -265.86
CA THR A 27 -36.50 -106.14 -264.96
C THR A 27 -35.58 -105.10 -264.31
N LEU A 28 -35.14 -104.10 -265.07
CA LEU A 28 -34.28 -103.02 -264.58
C LEU A 28 -35.00 -102.12 -263.58
N ILE A 29 -36.28 -101.84 -263.82
CA ILE A 29 -37.09 -101.01 -262.94
C ILE A 29 -37.34 -101.72 -261.60
N GLY A 30 -37.64 -103.03 -261.62
CA GLY A 30 -37.79 -103.82 -260.40
C GLY A 30 -36.52 -103.87 -259.53
N ALA A 31 -35.33 -103.88 -260.15
CA ALA A 31 -34.06 -103.85 -259.43
C ALA A 31 -33.81 -102.51 -258.71
N ILE A 32 -34.21 -101.39 -259.33
CA ILE A 32 -34.01 -100.05 -258.77
C ILE A 32 -34.93 -99.82 -257.56
N GLU A 33 -36.17 -100.31 -257.59
CA GLU A 33 -37.10 -100.18 -256.46
C GLU A 33 -36.63 -100.96 -255.22
N GLN A 34 -36.04 -102.15 -255.39
CA GLN A 34 -35.51 -102.93 -254.26
C GLN A 34 -34.31 -102.27 -253.57
N LEU A 35 -33.48 -101.54 -254.31
CA LEU A 35 -32.33 -100.80 -253.75
C LEU A 35 -32.80 -99.67 -252.83
N ILE A 36 -33.83 -98.92 -253.24
CA ILE A 36 -34.36 -97.78 -252.48
C ILE A 36 -34.99 -98.22 -251.15
N ALA A 37 -35.69 -99.37 -251.12
CA ALA A 37 -36.29 -99.90 -249.90
C ALA A 37 -35.25 -100.37 -248.87
N ARG A 38 -34.10 -100.90 -249.32
CA ARG A 38 -33.00 -101.31 -248.41
C ARG A 38 -32.30 -100.11 -247.76
N GLU A 39 -32.20 -99.01 -248.47
CA GLU A 39 -31.46 -97.83 -247.98
C GLU A 39 -32.26 -97.04 -246.93
N THR A 40 -33.58 -96.94 -247.10
CA THR A 40 -34.48 -96.28 -246.14
C THR A 40 -34.61 -97.02 -244.81
N ALA A 41 -34.64 -98.36 -244.81
CA ALA A 41 -34.66 -99.16 -243.58
C ALA A 41 -33.38 -99.00 -242.73
N ARG A 42 -32.23 -98.78 -243.38
CA ARG A 42 -30.94 -98.60 -242.72
C ARG A 42 -30.89 -97.28 -241.94
N ALA A 43 -31.37 -96.18 -242.55
CA ALA A 43 -31.39 -94.85 -241.93
C ALA A 43 -32.25 -94.79 -240.66
N LEU A 44 -33.40 -95.48 -240.64
CA LEU A 44 -34.28 -95.49 -239.46
C LEU A 44 -33.64 -96.23 -238.26
N SER A 45 -32.92 -97.31 -238.53
CA SER A 45 -32.21 -98.07 -237.48
C SER A 45 -31.09 -97.26 -236.83
N ASP A 46 -30.38 -96.44 -237.60
CA ASP A 46 -29.30 -95.61 -237.07
C ASP A 46 -29.85 -94.45 -236.22
N HIS A 47 -31.00 -93.85 -236.58
CA HIS A 47 -31.66 -92.86 -235.74
C HIS A 47 -32.18 -93.42 -234.41
N LEU A 48 -32.75 -94.63 -234.39
CA LEU A 48 -33.19 -95.27 -233.15
C LEU A 48 -32.02 -95.55 -232.20
N ARG A 49 -30.86 -95.95 -232.74
CA ARG A 49 -29.63 -96.15 -231.94
C ARG A 49 -29.15 -94.86 -231.30
N ALA A 50 -29.11 -93.76 -232.06
CA ALA A 50 -28.71 -92.45 -231.54
C ALA A 50 -29.64 -91.94 -230.43
N LEU A 51 -30.94 -92.21 -230.52
CA LEU A 51 -31.92 -91.79 -229.52
C LEU A 51 -31.77 -92.56 -228.20
N HIS A 52 -31.46 -93.86 -228.27
CA HIS A 52 -31.16 -94.68 -227.09
C HIS A 52 -29.92 -94.17 -226.32
N GLU A 53 -28.86 -93.80 -227.04
CA GLU A 53 -27.63 -93.22 -226.44
C GLU A 53 -27.86 -91.86 -225.75
N VAL A 54 -28.86 -91.08 -226.17
CA VAL A 54 -29.23 -89.81 -225.50
C VAL A 54 -30.02 -90.09 -224.22
N VAL A 55 -30.95 -91.06 -224.25
CA VAL A 55 -31.74 -91.44 -223.07
C VAL A 55 -30.84 -92.00 -221.97
N GLU A 56 -29.88 -92.86 -222.30
CA GLU A 56 -28.86 -93.37 -221.36
C GLU A 56 -28.10 -92.22 -220.68
N ARG A 57 -27.61 -91.24 -221.47
CA ARG A 57 -26.93 -90.05 -220.92
C ARG A 57 -27.79 -89.21 -219.97
N ILE A 58 -29.10 -89.09 -220.23
CA ILE A 58 -30.01 -88.36 -219.36
C ILE A 58 -30.22 -89.12 -218.05
N LEU A 59 -30.38 -90.44 -218.11
CA LEU A 59 -30.52 -91.28 -216.91
C LEU A 59 -29.28 -91.21 -216.01
N GLU A 60 -28.08 -91.30 -216.60
CA GLU A 60 -26.82 -91.08 -215.87
C GLU A 60 -26.74 -89.68 -215.24
N GLY A 61 -27.18 -88.64 -215.95
CA GLY A 61 -27.23 -87.28 -215.43
C GLY A 61 -28.22 -87.09 -214.27
N HIS A 62 -29.35 -87.81 -214.31
CA HIS A 62 -30.36 -87.80 -213.25
C HIS A 62 -29.86 -88.51 -211.99
N GLU A 63 -29.22 -89.67 -212.14
CA GLU A 63 -28.57 -90.41 -211.04
C GLU A 63 -27.53 -89.53 -210.33
N ARG A 64 -26.63 -88.86 -211.08
CA ARG A 64 -25.63 -87.95 -210.49
C ARG A 64 -26.27 -86.78 -209.71
N THR A 65 -27.37 -86.24 -210.22
CA THR A 65 -28.10 -85.14 -209.56
C THR A 65 -28.79 -85.63 -208.29
N ARG A 66 -29.36 -86.83 -208.32
CA ARG A 66 -29.98 -87.46 -207.15
C ARG A 66 -28.93 -87.73 -206.06
N GLU A 67 -27.73 -88.18 -206.43
CA GLU A 67 -26.63 -88.36 -205.47
C GLU A 67 -26.18 -87.04 -204.82
N THR A 68 -26.04 -85.96 -205.58
CA THR A 68 -25.66 -84.64 -205.01
C THR A 68 -26.74 -84.06 -204.11
N LEU A 69 -28.02 -84.21 -204.47
CA LEU A 69 -29.13 -83.84 -203.62
C LEU A 69 -29.13 -84.62 -202.29
N THR A 70 -28.82 -85.91 -202.35
CA THR A 70 -28.71 -86.75 -201.14
C THR A 70 -27.60 -86.23 -200.21
N ARG A 71 -26.42 -85.91 -200.75
CA ARG A 71 -25.32 -85.31 -199.97
C ARG A 71 -25.66 -83.94 -199.39
N LEU A 72 -26.43 -83.12 -200.11
CA LEU A 72 -26.86 -81.81 -199.65
C LEU A 72 -27.83 -81.92 -198.47
N ILE A 73 -28.77 -82.87 -198.52
CA ILE A 73 -29.69 -83.16 -197.43
C ILE A 73 -28.91 -83.61 -196.19
N GLU A 74 -27.96 -84.53 -196.34
CA GLU A 74 -27.10 -84.97 -195.23
C GLU A 74 -26.30 -83.80 -194.62
N ALA A 75 -25.73 -82.92 -195.45
CA ALA A 75 -25.03 -81.72 -194.97
C ALA A 75 -25.98 -80.74 -194.26
N GLN A 76 -27.22 -80.58 -194.74
CA GLN A 76 -28.23 -79.77 -194.05
C GLN A 76 -28.62 -80.38 -192.70
N THR A 77 -28.77 -81.70 -192.60
CA THR A 77 -29.06 -82.39 -191.34
C THR A 77 -27.92 -82.18 -190.34
N GLN A 78 -26.67 -82.40 -190.76
CA GLN A 78 -25.49 -82.15 -189.91
C GLN A 78 -25.37 -80.68 -189.48
N MET A 79 -25.73 -79.74 -190.36
CA MET A 79 -25.75 -78.33 -190.02
C MET A 79 -26.84 -78.01 -188.99
N GLY A 80 -28.03 -78.60 -189.14
CA GLY A 80 -29.11 -78.51 -188.15
C GLY A 80 -28.69 -79.04 -186.78
N GLU A 81 -27.99 -80.17 -186.73
CA GLU A 81 -27.44 -80.74 -185.49
C GLU A 81 -26.40 -79.81 -184.84
N ARG A 82 -25.48 -79.23 -185.60
CA ARG A 82 -24.49 -78.27 -185.08
C ARG A 82 -25.13 -76.99 -184.54
N VAL A 83 -26.14 -76.47 -185.22
CA VAL A 83 -26.91 -75.31 -184.75
C VAL A 83 -27.64 -75.65 -183.45
N GLY A 84 -28.21 -76.85 -183.34
CA GLY A 84 -28.81 -77.35 -182.10
C GLY A 84 -27.79 -77.42 -180.94
N GLN A 85 -26.61 -77.98 -181.19
CA GLN A 85 -25.52 -78.04 -180.20
C GLN A 85 -25.04 -76.65 -179.77
N LEU A 86 -24.95 -75.70 -180.70
CA LEU A 86 -24.59 -74.31 -180.40
C LEU A 86 -25.67 -73.62 -179.57
N ALA A 87 -26.95 -73.82 -179.86
CA ALA A 87 -28.05 -73.28 -179.07
C ALA A 87 -28.03 -73.85 -177.64
N GLU A 88 -27.79 -75.14 -177.47
CA GLU A 88 -27.63 -75.76 -176.14
C GLU A 88 -26.40 -75.21 -175.40
N ALA A 89 -25.27 -75.03 -176.08
CA ALA A 89 -24.08 -74.43 -175.48
C ALA A 89 -24.33 -72.98 -175.07
N GLN A 90 -25.08 -72.22 -175.87
CA GLN A 90 -25.47 -70.84 -175.57
C GLN A 90 -26.37 -70.77 -174.34
N LEU A 91 -27.40 -71.63 -174.25
CA LEU A 91 -28.24 -71.77 -173.05
C LEU A 91 -27.42 -72.09 -171.79
N ARG A 92 -26.46 -73.02 -171.86
CA ARG A 92 -25.56 -73.33 -170.73
C ARG A 92 -24.70 -72.14 -170.33
N THR A 93 -24.27 -71.33 -171.29
CA THR A 93 -23.45 -70.14 -171.03
C THR A 93 -24.30 -69.05 -170.39
N GLU A 94 -25.52 -68.82 -170.88
CA GLU A 94 -26.49 -67.91 -170.27
C GLU A 94 -26.82 -68.32 -168.82
N GLU A 95 -27.02 -69.62 -168.57
CA GLU A 95 -27.17 -70.13 -167.19
C GLU A 95 -25.93 -69.89 -166.32
N GLN A 96 -24.73 -70.09 -166.86
CA GLN A 96 -23.48 -69.82 -166.14
C GLN A 96 -23.31 -68.34 -165.84
N ILE A 97 -23.66 -67.45 -166.78
CA ILE A 97 -23.66 -66.01 -166.60
C ILE A 97 -24.65 -65.63 -165.49
N GLY A 98 -25.89 -66.15 -165.52
CA GLY A 98 -26.88 -65.89 -164.46
C GLY A 98 -26.42 -66.36 -163.07
N ARG A 99 -25.72 -67.50 -162.98
CA ARG A 99 -25.10 -67.96 -161.71
C ARG A 99 -23.97 -67.05 -161.26
N LEU A 100 -23.16 -66.54 -162.20
CA LEU A 100 -22.06 -65.64 -161.91
C LEU A 100 -22.57 -64.27 -161.46
N GLU A 101 -23.60 -63.72 -162.10
CA GLU A 101 -24.30 -62.51 -161.67
C GLU A 101 -24.86 -62.65 -160.24
N ALA A 102 -25.49 -63.79 -159.94
CA ALA A 102 -25.98 -64.08 -158.59
C ALA A 102 -24.84 -64.17 -157.56
N ALA A 103 -23.72 -64.81 -157.90
CA ALA A 103 -22.55 -64.89 -157.04
C ALA A 103 -21.92 -63.52 -156.79
N VAL A 104 -21.80 -62.68 -157.83
CA VAL A 104 -21.32 -61.30 -157.71
C VAL A 104 -22.25 -60.47 -156.82
N ALA A 105 -23.57 -60.62 -156.96
CA ALA A 105 -24.53 -59.94 -156.09
C ALA A 105 -24.38 -60.37 -154.62
N GLN A 106 -24.17 -61.67 -154.36
CA GLN A 106 -23.90 -62.17 -153.01
C GLN A 106 -22.57 -61.63 -152.45
N LEU A 107 -21.52 -61.57 -153.26
CA LEU A 107 -20.24 -60.99 -152.86
C LEU A 107 -20.37 -59.49 -152.55
N ALA A 108 -21.11 -58.73 -153.36
CA ALA A 108 -21.39 -57.32 -153.09
C ALA A 108 -22.14 -57.12 -151.77
N GLN A 109 -23.14 -57.96 -151.47
CA GLN A 109 -23.84 -57.92 -150.18
C GLN A 109 -22.93 -58.32 -149.01
N ALA A 110 -22.09 -59.34 -149.18
CA ALA A 110 -21.11 -59.73 -148.18
C ALA A 110 -20.10 -58.61 -147.92
N GLN A 111 -19.64 -57.93 -148.98
CA GLN A 111 -18.74 -56.79 -148.91
C GLN A 111 -19.40 -55.62 -148.15
N ALA A 112 -20.64 -55.27 -148.47
CA ALA A 112 -21.38 -54.23 -147.75
C ALA A 112 -21.53 -54.56 -146.25
N ARG A 113 -21.81 -55.82 -145.89
CA ARG A 113 -21.84 -56.27 -144.49
C ARG A 113 -20.48 -56.17 -143.81
N THR A 114 -19.38 -56.44 -144.53
CA THR A 114 -18.03 -56.27 -143.97
C THR A 114 -17.68 -54.81 -143.78
N GLU A 115 -18.05 -53.92 -144.70
CA GLU A 115 -17.87 -52.46 -144.56
C GLU A 115 -18.66 -51.93 -143.36
N GLU A 116 -19.90 -52.39 -143.16
CA GLU A 116 -20.69 -52.06 -141.97
C GLU A 116 -20.03 -52.58 -140.66
N ARG A 117 -19.45 -53.79 -140.69
CA ARG A 117 -18.72 -54.31 -139.53
C ARG A 117 -17.44 -53.53 -139.25
N VAL A 118 -16.72 -53.08 -140.28
CA VAL A 118 -15.51 -52.26 -140.15
C VAL A 118 -15.86 -50.92 -139.52
N THR A 119 -16.88 -50.22 -140.02
CA THR A 119 -17.34 -48.94 -139.44
C THR A 119 -17.80 -49.07 -137.99
N ARG A 120 -18.48 -50.17 -137.64
CA ARG A 120 -18.83 -50.47 -136.23
C ARG A 120 -17.59 -50.73 -135.37
N LEU A 121 -16.60 -51.44 -135.89
CA LEU A 121 -15.34 -51.68 -135.19
C LEU A 121 -14.55 -50.39 -134.99
N GLU A 122 -14.47 -49.53 -136.01
CA GLU A 122 -13.86 -48.20 -135.91
C GLU A 122 -14.51 -47.37 -134.80
N ALA A 123 -15.85 -47.33 -134.73
CA ALA A 123 -16.57 -46.64 -133.67
C ALA A 123 -16.29 -47.21 -132.27
N ILE A 124 -16.20 -48.55 -132.13
CA ILE A 124 -15.84 -49.20 -130.85
C ILE A 124 -14.40 -48.86 -130.46
N VAL A 125 -13.46 -48.90 -131.42
CA VAL A 125 -12.06 -48.54 -131.16
C VAL A 125 -11.96 -47.08 -130.71
N GLU A 126 -12.68 -46.16 -131.34
CA GLU A 126 -12.71 -44.76 -130.91
C GLU A 126 -13.25 -44.61 -129.48
N GLN A 127 -14.33 -45.33 -129.14
CA GLN A 127 -14.85 -45.34 -127.76
C GLN A 127 -13.85 -45.93 -126.75
N LEU A 128 -13.13 -46.97 -127.13
CA LEU A 128 -12.08 -47.56 -126.27
C LEU A 128 -10.91 -46.60 -126.07
N VAL A 129 -10.47 -45.88 -127.10
CA VAL A 129 -9.45 -44.84 -126.98
C VAL A 129 -9.90 -43.73 -126.03
N GLN A 130 -11.15 -43.27 -126.16
CA GLN A 130 -11.70 -42.27 -125.23
C GLN A 130 -11.82 -42.79 -123.79
N ALA A 131 -12.23 -44.06 -123.61
CA ALA A 131 -12.30 -44.68 -122.30
C ALA A 131 -10.91 -44.86 -121.67
N GLN A 132 -9.91 -45.21 -122.47
CA GLN A 132 -8.51 -45.31 -122.05
C GLN A 132 -7.97 -43.95 -121.62
N ALA A 133 -8.19 -42.89 -122.40
CA ALA A 133 -7.77 -41.54 -122.03
C ALA A 133 -8.39 -41.07 -120.70
N ARG A 134 -9.68 -41.37 -120.47
CA ARG A 134 -10.34 -41.08 -119.18
C ARG A 134 -9.78 -41.90 -118.02
N ALA A 135 -9.35 -43.14 -118.29
CA ALA A 135 -8.73 -43.99 -117.28
C ALA A 135 -7.33 -43.46 -116.91
N GLU A 136 -6.54 -43.04 -117.90
CA GLU A 136 -5.24 -42.40 -117.72
C GLU A 136 -5.37 -41.11 -116.89
N GLU A 137 -6.33 -40.23 -117.21
CA GLU A 137 -6.59 -39.02 -116.41
C GLU A 137 -6.98 -39.33 -114.95
N ARG A 138 -7.76 -40.40 -114.74
CA ARG A 138 -8.11 -40.85 -113.38
C ARG A 138 -6.90 -41.41 -112.63
N LEU A 139 -6.01 -42.12 -113.31
CA LEU A 139 -4.77 -42.62 -112.73
C LEU A 139 -3.86 -41.47 -112.32
N GLU A 140 -3.67 -40.46 -113.16
CA GLU A 140 -2.89 -39.26 -112.82
C GLU A 140 -3.47 -38.53 -111.59
N ARG A 141 -4.80 -38.39 -111.52
CA ARG A 141 -5.48 -37.81 -110.34
C ARG A 141 -5.28 -38.66 -109.09
N LEU A 142 -5.31 -39.98 -109.21
CA LEU A 142 -5.10 -40.90 -108.09
C LEU A 142 -3.65 -40.80 -107.61
N GLU A 143 -2.68 -40.79 -108.51
CA GLU A 143 -1.26 -40.60 -108.18
C GLU A 143 -1.02 -39.27 -107.47
N ALA A 144 -1.63 -38.18 -107.96
CA ALA A 144 -1.59 -36.89 -107.29
C ALA A 144 -2.21 -36.93 -105.89
N ALA A 145 -3.36 -37.58 -105.71
CA ALA A 145 -4.01 -37.73 -104.40
C ALA A 145 -3.16 -38.57 -103.43
N VAL A 146 -2.55 -39.66 -103.91
CA VAL A 146 -1.63 -40.49 -103.12
C VAL A 146 -0.40 -39.69 -102.70
N ALA A 147 0.17 -38.89 -103.60
CA ALA A 147 1.30 -38.01 -103.28
C ALA A 147 0.93 -36.97 -102.20
N GLN A 148 -0.27 -36.38 -102.28
CA GLN A 148 -0.77 -35.45 -101.26
C GLN A 148 -0.97 -36.15 -99.90
N LEU A 149 -1.51 -37.38 -99.91
CA LEU A 149 -1.67 -38.17 -98.69
C LEU A 149 -0.32 -38.54 -98.07
N ALA A 150 0.68 -38.92 -98.88
CA ALA A 150 2.02 -39.19 -98.40
C ALA A 150 2.67 -37.95 -97.76
N GLN A 151 2.49 -36.76 -98.35
CA GLN A 151 2.95 -35.51 -97.74
C GLN A 151 2.22 -35.18 -96.44
N ALA A 152 0.90 -35.38 -96.39
CA ALA A 152 0.10 -35.17 -95.18
C ALA A 152 0.51 -36.14 -94.07
N GLN A 153 0.80 -37.39 -94.42
CA GLN A 153 1.32 -38.40 -93.50
C GLN A 153 2.69 -38.00 -92.96
N ALA A 154 3.64 -37.60 -93.81
CA ALA A 154 4.96 -37.14 -93.37
C ALA A 154 4.88 -35.93 -92.42
N ARG A 155 4.00 -34.96 -92.69
CA ARG A 155 3.74 -33.83 -91.77
C ARG A 155 3.15 -34.27 -90.44
N THR A 156 2.33 -35.32 -90.45
CA THR A 156 1.73 -35.86 -89.23
C THR A 156 2.76 -36.61 -88.41
N GLU A 157 3.62 -37.41 -89.04
CA GLU A 157 4.76 -38.07 -88.39
C GLU A 157 5.70 -37.04 -87.75
N GLU A 158 6.05 -35.96 -88.45
CA GLU A 158 6.86 -34.87 -87.89
C GLU A 158 6.18 -34.22 -86.67
N ARG A 159 4.86 -34.00 -86.71
CA ARG A 159 4.10 -33.48 -85.57
C ARG A 159 4.10 -34.44 -84.38
N VAL A 160 4.02 -35.75 -84.64
CA VAL A 160 4.10 -36.77 -83.59
C VAL A 160 5.47 -36.74 -82.94
N THR A 161 6.56 -36.72 -83.71
CA THR A 161 7.91 -36.62 -83.14
C THR A 161 8.12 -35.34 -82.33
N ARG A 162 7.58 -34.21 -82.79
CA ARG A 162 7.62 -32.95 -82.01
C ARG A 162 6.82 -33.06 -80.71
N LEU A 163 5.66 -33.72 -80.73
CA LEU A 163 4.86 -33.95 -79.53
C LEU A 163 5.57 -34.88 -78.56
N GLU A 164 6.20 -35.96 -79.04
CA GLU A 164 7.02 -36.87 -78.23
C GLU A 164 8.14 -36.09 -77.52
N ALA A 165 8.86 -35.23 -78.25
CA ALA A 165 9.90 -34.39 -77.66
C ALA A 165 9.36 -33.41 -76.60
N ILE A 166 8.19 -32.81 -76.83
CA ILE A 166 7.53 -31.93 -75.84
C ILE A 166 7.11 -32.74 -74.60
N VAL A 167 6.55 -33.94 -74.78
CA VAL A 167 6.16 -34.82 -73.68
C VAL A 167 7.37 -35.21 -72.85
N GLU A 168 8.50 -35.55 -73.49
CA GLU A 168 9.74 -35.86 -72.79
C GLU A 168 10.25 -34.65 -71.97
N GLN A 169 10.20 -33.44 -72.56
CA GLN A 169 10.54 -32.21 -71.83
C GLN A 169 9.60 -31.95 -70.64
N LEU A 170 8.29 -32.23 -70.80
CA LEU A 170 7.31 -32.10 -69.72
C LEU A 170 7.58 -33.11 -68.60
N VAL A 171 7.92 -34.36 -68.93
CA VAL A 171 8.31 -35.38 -67.93
C VAL A 171 9.56 -34.94 -67.16
N GLN A 172 10.57 -34.41 -67.84
CA GLN A 172 11.77 -33.88 -67.18
C GLN A 172 11.46 -32.66 -66.31
N ALA A 173 10.58 -31.76 -66.77
CA ALA A 173 10.16 -30.60 -66.00
C ALA A 173 9.36 -31.02 -64.75
N GLN A 174 8.49 -32.02 -64.88
CA GLN A 174 7.74 -32.60 -63.77
C GLN A 174 8.67 -33.24 -62.74
N ALA A 175 9.65 -34.05 -63.15
CA ALA A 175 10.63 -34.64 -62.25
C ALA A 175 11.43 -33.57 -61.47
N ARG A 176 11.83 -32.47 -62.12
CA ARG A 176 12.49 -31.34 -61.45
C ARG A 176 11.56 -30.60 -60.48
N ALA A 177 10.26 -30.54 -60.77
CA ALA A 177 9.27 -29.95 -59.88
C ALA A 177 9.05 -30.82 -58.64
N GLU A 178 8.98 -32.13 -58.81
CA GLU A 178 8.90 -33.12 -57.73
C GLU A 178 10.13 -33.02 -56.81
N GLU A 179 11.36 -32.97 -57.37
CA GLU A 179 12.58 -32.78 -56.57
C GLU A 179 12.58 -31.45 -55.79
N ARG A 180 12.05 -30.37 -56.38
CA ARG A 180 11.90 -29.08 -55.69
C ARG A 180 10.87 -29.14 -54.57
N LEU A 181 9.79 -29.90 -54.74
CA LEU A 181 8.79 -30.12 -53.70
C LEU A 181 9.38 -30.90 -52.53
N GLU A 182 10.12 -31.98 -52.79
CA GLU A 182 10.81 -32.74 -51.72
C GLU A 182 11.79 -31.85 -50.93
N ARG A 183 12.57 -31.01 -51.63
CA ARG A 183 13.46 -30.04 -50.98
C ARG A 183 12.68 -29.00 -50.14
N LEU A 184 11.52 -28.54 -50.63
CA LEU A 184 10.66 -27.61 -49.90
C LEU A 184 10.07 -28.27 -48.66
N GLU A 185 9.61 -29.51 -48.75
CA GLU A 185 9.11 -30.28 -47.61
C GLU A 185 10.20 -30.46 -46.56
N ALA A 186 11.43 -30.77 -46.97
CA ALA A 186 12.57 -30.87 -46.08
C ALA A 186 12.90 -29.54 -45.37
N THR A 187 12.86 -28.40 -46.08
CA THR A 187 13.10 -27.09 -45.45
C THR A 187 11.98 -26.69 -44.51
N VAL A 188 10.71 -26.97 -44.85
CA VAL A 188 9.56 -26.75 -43.97
C VAL A 188 9.70 -27.59 -42.69
N ALA A 189 10.10 -28.86 -42.81
CA ALA A 189 10.34 -29.71 -41.65
C ALA A 189 11.47 -29.17 -40.74
N GLN A 190 12.56 -28.67 -41.33
CA GLN A 190 13.64 -28.02 -40.57
C GLN A 190 13.18 -26.74 -39.88
N LEU A 191 12.38 -25.91 -40.56
CA LEU A 191 11.79 -24.70 -39.98
C LEU A 191 10.86 -25.03 -38.81
N ALA A 192 10.02 -26.06 -38.95
CA ALA A 192 9.14 -26.50 -37.86
C ALA A 192 9.96 -26.97 -36.64
N GLN A 193 11.06 -27.70 -36.86
CA GLN A 193 11.94 -28.11 -35.76
C GLN A 193 12.66 -26.91 -35.12
N ALA A 194 13.13 -25.95 -35.91
CA ALA A 194 13.75 -24.74 -35.41
C ALA A 194 12.76 -23.90 -34.58
N GLN A 195 11.52 -23.77 -35.07
CA GLN A 195 10.45 -23.07 -34.35
C GLN A 195 10.16 -23.74 -33.01
N ALA A 196 10.02 -25.07 -32.96
CA ALA A 196 9.81 -25.80 -31.70
C ALA A 196 10.95 -25.59 -30.69
N ARG A 197 12.22 -25.55 -31.13
CA ARG A 197 13.36 -25.21 -30.25
C ARG A 197 13.27 -23.78 -29.73
N THR A 198 12.84 -22.85 -30.58
CA THR A 198 12.68 -21.44 -30.19
C THR A 198 11.57 -21.29 -29.14
N GLU A 199 10.44 -21.98 -29.32
CA GLU A 199 9.34 -21.99 -28.36
C GLU A 199 9.79 -22.53 -26.99
N GLU A 200 10.57 -23.60 -26.97
CA GLU A 200 11.14 -24.14 -25.72
C GLU A 200 12.12 -23.16 -25.05
N LEU A 201 12.99 -22.50 -25.82
CA LEU A 201 13.89 -21.47 -25.28
C LEU A 201 13.13 -20.27 -24.69
N VAL A 202 12.04 -19.84 -25.35
CA VAL A 202 11.17 -18.77 -24.84
C VAL A 202 10.52 -19.19 -23.52
N LYS A 203 10.06 -20.43 -23.40
CA LYS A 203 9.51 -20.96 -22.16
C LYS A 203 10.55 -20.97 -21.03
N GLN A 204 11.77 -21.43 -21.31
CA GLN A 204 12.87 -21.41 -20.34
C GLN A 204 13.24 -19.98 -19.92
N LEU A 205 13.23 -19.03 -20.85
CA LEU A 205 13.48 -17.62 -20.54
C LEU A 205 12.37 -17.04 -19.65
N ALA A 206 11.11 -17.37 -19.90
CA ALA A 206 9.98 -16.95 -19.08
C ALA A 206 10.08 -17.52 -17.64
N GLU A 207 10.45 -18.80 -17.51
CA GLU A 207 10.69 -19.42 -16.20
C GLU A 207 11.87 -18.77 -15.46
N ALA A 208 12.97 -18.48 -16.17
CA ALA A 208 14.12 -17.78 -15.61
C ALA A 208 13.74 -16.35 -15.17
N GLN A 209 12.96 -15.64 -15.96
CA GLN A 209 12.48 -14.30 -15.63
C GLN A 209 11.58 -14.33 -14.39
N ALA A 210 10.64 -15.26 -14.29
CA ALA A 210 9.79 -15.43 -13.11
C ALA A 210 10.61 -15.69 -11.83
N ARG A 211 11.64 -16.54 -11.90
CA ARG A 211 12.58 -16.75 -10.77
C ARG A 211 13.35 -15.48 -10.42
N THR A 212 13.66 -14.66 -11.42
CA THR A 212 14.38 -13.39 -11.20
C THR A 212 13.47 -12.37 -10.52
N GLU A 213 12.22 -12.26 -10.94
CA GLU A 213 11.19 -11.44 -10.30
C GLU A 213 10.94 -11.88 -8.84
N GLU A 214 10.86 -13.19 -8.58
CA GLU A 214 10.76 -13.72 -7.22
C GLU A 214 12.00 -13.34 -6.36
N ARG A 215 13.21 -13.45 -6.92
CA ARG A 215 14.42 -13.01 -6.20
C ARG A 215 14.44 -11.51 -5.93
N VAL A 216 13.95 -10.69 -6.86
CA VAL A 216 13.84 -9.23 -6.67
C VAL A 216 12.88 -8.92 -5.53
N THR A 217 11.69 -9.52 -5.50
CA THR A 217 10.72 -9.31 -4.41
C THR A 217 11.25 -9.79 -3.05
N GLN A 218 11.97 -10.92 -3.01
CA GLN A 218 12.67 -11.35 -1.79
C GLN A 218 13.73 -10.33 -1.35
N LEU A 219 14.49 -9.79 -2.30
CA LEU A 219 15.54 -8.81 -2.01
C LEU A 219 14.94 -7.49 -1.50
N GLU A 220 13.85 -7.01 -2.09
CA GLU A 220 13.07 -5.87 -1.60
C GLU A 220 12.60 -6.10 -0.15
N ALA A 221 12.07 -7.29 0.16
CA ALA A 221 11.67 -7.64 1.52
C ALA A 221 12.86 -7.62 2.50
N THR A 222 14.02 -8.15 2.10
CA THR A 222 15.23 -8.11 2.94
C THR A 222 15.73 -6.68 3.16
N VAL A 223 15.69 -5.83 2.14
CA VAL A 223 16.07 -4.41 2.24
C VAL A 223 15.11 -3.67 3.19
N ALA A 224 13.81 -3.94 3.11
CA ALA A 224 12.83 -3.38 4.04
C ALA A 224 13.08 -3.81 5.49
N GLN A 225 13.42 -5.09 5.72
CA GLN A 225 13.81 -5.58 7.04
C GLN A 225 15.09 -4.92 7.54
N LEU A 226 16.09 -4.76 6.67
CA LEU A 226 17.35 -4.11 7.01
C LEU A 226 17.12 -2.64 7.40
N ALA A 227 16.29 -1.92 6.64
CA ALA A 227 15.90 -0.54 6.94
C ALA A 227 15.19 -0.44 8.31
N GLN A 228 14.29 -1.38 8.62
CA GLN A 228 13.63 -1.42 9.92
C GLN A 228 14.61 -1.72 11.05
N ALA A 229 15.54 -2.66 10.85
CA ALA A 229 16.59 -2.96 11.82
C ALA A 229 17.49 -1.74 12.05
N GLN A 230 17.86 -1.04 10.98
CA GLN A 230 18.68 0.17 11.02
C GLN A 230 17.99 1.29 11.82
N ALA A 231 16.70 1.54 11.58
CA ALA A 231 15.90 2.49 12.36
C ALA A 231 15.83 2.14 13.86
N ARG A 232 15.72 0.84 14.20
CA ARG A 232 15.77 0.39 15.61
C ARG A 232 17.13 0.66 16.23
N THR A 233 18.23 0.40 15.51
CA THR A 233 19.57 0.74 15.99
C THR A 233 19.76 2.25 16.18
N GLU A 234 19.25 3.08 15.27
CA GLU A 234 19.32 4.55 15.44
C GLU A 234 18.59 4.99 16.72
N GLU A 235 17.41 4.44 16.99
CA GLU A 235 16.66 4.71 18.21
C GLU A 235 17.41 4.24 19.47
N LEU A 236 18.00 3.03 19.43
CA LEU A 236 18.82 2.53 20.55
C LEU A 236 20.05 3.41 20.79
N VAL A 237 20.71 3.89 19.73
CA VAL A 237 21.84 4.83 19.85
C VAL A 237 21.40 6.15 20.48
N LYS A 238 20.23 6.67 20.11
CA LYS A 238 19.65 7.87 20.71
C LYS A 238 19.36 7.67 22.20
N GLN A 239 18.74 6.54 22.57
CA GLN A 239 18.48 6.20 23.97
C GLN A 239 19.79 6.03 24.77
N LEU A 240 20.81 5.43 24.17
CA LEU A 240 22.14 5.32 24.80
C LEU A 240 22.76 6.70 25.03
N ALA A 241 22.67 7.61 24.05
CA ALA A 241 23.16 8.98 24.18
C ALA A 241 22.42 9.75 25.30
N GLU A 242 21.09 9.61 25.38
CA GLU A 242 20.29 10.21 26.46
C GLU A 242 20.65 9.61 27.84
N ALA A 243 20.84 8.29 27.93
CA ALA A 243 21.28 7.64 29.15
C ALA A 243 22.68 8.09 29.56
N GLN A 244 23.60 8.24 28.61
CA GLN A 244 24.95 8.73 28.85
C GLN A 244 24.92 10.18 29.35
N ALA A 245 24.13 11.06 28.73
CA ALA A 245 23.95 12.45 29.20
C ALA A 245 23.39 12.52 30.63
N ARG A 246 22.40 11.70 30.97
CA ARG A 246 21.89 11.59 32.37
C ARG A 246 22.97 11.10 33.32
N THR A 247 23.85 10.21 32.87
CA THR A 247 24.93 9.68 33.69
C THR A 247 25.98 10.76 33.95
N GLU A 248 26.34 11.55 32.93
CA GLU A 248 27.21 12.73 33.06
C GLU A 248 26.61 13.77 34.03
N GLU A 249 25.30 14.04 33.93
CA GLU A 249 24.60 14.92 34.87
C GLU A 249 24.64 14.37 36.31
N ARG A 250 24.43 13.06 36.49
CA ARG A 250 24.57 12.43 37.81
C ARG A 250 25.99 12.52 38.35
N VAL A 251 27.01 12.34 37.51
CA VAL A 251 28.42 12.46 37.91
C VAL A 251 28.72 13.88 38.38
N THR A 252 28.31 14.90 37.62
CA THR A 252 28.50 16.31 38.02
C THR A 252 27.77 16.66 39.31
N GLN A 253 26.55 16.15 39.52
CA GLN A 253 25.85 16.27 40.81
C GLN A 253 26.62 15.59 41.94
N LEU A 254 27.16 14.40 41.70
CA LEU A 254 27.95 13.65 42.68
C LEU A 254 29.24 14.41 43.05
N GLU A 255 29.96 14.95 42.07
CA GLU A 255 31.10 15.83 42.28
C GLU A 255 30.74 17.03 43.15
N ALA A 256 29.60 17.69 42.88
CA ALA A 256 29.11 18.79 43.70
C ALA A 256 28.80 18.36 45.15
N THR A 257 28.18 17.19 45.35
CA THR A 257 27.91 16.67 46.70
C THR A 257 29.20 16.31 47.44
N VAL A 258 30.20 15.74 46.76
CA VAL A 258 31.52 15.44 47.33
C VAL A 258 32.22 16.74 47.74
N ALA A 259 32.15 17.78 46.92
CA ALA A 259 32.70 19.10 47.27
C ALA A 259 32.01 19.70 48.50
N GLN A 260 30.68 19.59 48.60
CA GLN A 260 29.94 20.01 49.80
C GLN A 260 30.33 19.20 51.04
N LEU A 261 30.49 17.88 50.91
CA LEU A 261 30.90 17.01 51.99
C LEU A 261 32.30 17.38 52.48
N ALA A 262 33.24 17.62 51.56
CA ALA A 262 34.59 18.08 51.89
C ALA A 262 34.56 19.42 52.63
N GLN A 263 33.71 20.35 52.21
CA GLN A 263 33.54 21.63 52.92
C GLN A 263 32.93 21.43 54.32
N ALA A 264 31.93 20.56 54.46
CA ALA A 264 31.33 20.23 55.75
C ALA A 264 32.36 19.60 56.69
N GLN A 265 33.17 18.68 56.18
CA GLN A 265 34.23 18.00 56.91
C GLN A 265 35.30 18.99 57.38
N ALA A 266 35.73 19.94 56.54
CA ALA A 266 36.63 21.03 56.92
C ALA A 266 36.04 21.92 58.04
N ARG A 267 34.73 22.21 58.00
CA ARG A 267 34.05 22.92 59.11
C ARG A 267 34.02 22.09 60.38
N THR A 268 33.80 20.78 60.28
CA THR A 268 33.84 19.89 61.45
C THR A 268 35.23 19.84 62.06
N GLU A 269 36.30 19.76 61.26
CA GLU A 269 37.68 19.85 61.75
C GLU A 269 37.95 21.15 62.51
N GLU A 270 37.48 22.29 61.99
CA GLU A 270 37.60 23.58 62.67
C GLU A 270 36.80 23.62 63.98
N LEU A 271 35.58 23.08 64.01
CA LEU A 271 34.80 22.97 65.25
C LEU A 271 35.47 22.06 66.29
N VAL A 272 36.08 20.95 65.87
CA VAL A 272 36.84 20.06 66.75
C VAL A 272 38.04 20.80 67.35
N LYS A 273 38.74 21.61 66.55
CA LYS A 273 39.85 22.44 67.02
C LYS A 273 39.38 23.47 68.07
N GLN A 274 38.27 24.15 67.80
CA GLN A 274 37.67 25.10 68.75
C GLN A 274 37.21 24.42 70.04
N LEU A 275 36.67 23.21 69.95
CA LEU A 275 36.27 22.41 71.12
C LEU A 275 37.49 22.02 71.95
N ALA A 276 38.59 21.59 71.31
CA ALA A 276 39.84 21.29 71.99
C ALA A 276 40.41 22.52 72.73
N GLU A 277 40.39 23.69 72.09
CA GLU A 277 40.78 24.95 72.73
C GLU A 277 39.87 25.33 73.92
N ALA A 278 38.55 25.15 73.78
CA ALA A 278 37.60 25.40 74.86
C ALA A 278 37.81 24.41 76.03
N GLN A 279 38.12 23.15 75.73
CA GLN A 279 38.42 22.12 76.72
C GLN A 279 39.71 22.44 77.48
N ALA A 280 40.78 22.85 76.79
CA ALA A 280 42.02 23.31 77.42
C ALA A 280 41.79 24.51 78.36
N ARG A 281 40.98 25.51 77.95
CA ARG A 281 40.59 26.62 78.84
C ARG A 281 39.80 26.16 80.06
N THR A 282 38.97 25.13 79.89
CA THR A 282 38.18 24.57 80.99
C THR A 282 39.08 23.84 81.99
N GLU A 283 40.04 23.05 81.51
CA GLU A 283 41.08 22.42 82.33
C GLU A 283 41.88 23.47 83.12
N GLU A 284 42.29 24.56 82.47
CA GLU A 284 42.97 25.67 83.14
C GLU A 284 42.10 26.28 84.25
N ARG A 285 40.81 26.53 83.99
CA ARG A 285 39.86 27.01 85.02
C ARG A 285 39.69 26.03 86.17
N VAL A 286 39.69 24.72 85.91
CA VAL A 286 39.62 23.69 86.96
C VAL A 286 40.86 23.77 87.85
N THR A 287 42.06 23.88 87.28
CA THR A 287 43.30 24.02 88.09
C THR A 287 43.30 25.30 88.95
N GLN A 288 42.77 26.41 88.43
CA GLN A 288 42.60 27.65 89.21
C GLN A 288 41.59 27.47 90.34
N LEU A 289 40.47 26.76 90.08
CA LEU A 289 39.48 26.42 91.10
C LEU A 289 40.09 25.55 92.21
N GLU A 290 40.87 24.51 91.87
CA GLU A 290 41.60 23.69 92.83
C GLU A 290 42.53 24.54 93.71
N ALA A 291 43.26 25.49 93.12
CA ALA A 291 44.11 26.41 93.86
C ALA A 291 43.31 27.31 94.83
N THR A 292 42.16 27.84 94.39
CA THR A 292 41.30 28.66 95.28
C THR A 292 40.68 27.85 96.42
N VAL A 293 40.26 26.61 96.16
CA VAL A 293 39.77 25.70 97.21
C VAL A 293 40.86 25.40 98.24
N ALA A 294 42.11 25.19 97.81
CA ALA A 294 43.24 25.01 98.71
C ALA A 294 43.50 26.24 99.59
N GLN A 295 43.40 27.45 99.02
CA GLN A 295 43.49 28.70 99.80
C GLN A 295 42.34 28.84 100.81
N LEU A 296 41.13 28.47 100.42
CA LEU A 296 39.96 28.49 101.31
C LEU A 296 40.12 27.51 102.48
N ALA A 297 40.60 26.30 102.23
CA ALA A 297 40.90 25.33 103.27
C ALA A 297 41.96 25.87 104.25
N GLN A 298 42.99 26.55 103.74
CA GLN A 298 44.01 27.17 104.58
C GLN A 298 43.47 28.35 105.40
N ALA A 299 42.58 29.16 104.84
CA ALA A 299 41.88 30.22 105.56
C ALA A 299 41.00 29.63 106.68
N GLN A 300 40.29 28.55 106.39
CA GLN A 300 39.40 27.86 107.31
C GLN A 300 40.15 27.26 108.51
N ALA A 301 41.33 26.67 108.30
CA ALA A 301 42.23 26.22 109.37
C ALA A 301 42.70 27.38 110.29
N ARG A 302 42.96 28.57 109.73
CA ARG A 302 43.29 29.76 110.54
C ARG A 302 42.11 30.23 111.37
N THR A 303 40.88 30.12 110.85
CA THR A 303 39.67 30.46 111.60
C THR A 303 39.46 29.50 112.77
N GLU A 304 39.69 28.20 112.58
CA GLU A 304 39.62 27.21 113.66
C GLU A 304 40.64 27.49 114.77
N GLU A 305 41.87 27.88 114.42
CA GLU A 305 42.90 28.30 115.38
C GLU A 305 42.46 29.53 116.21
N LEU A 306 41.86 30.53 115.55
CA LEU A 306 41.32 31.72 116.21
C LEU A 306 40.14 31.41 117.15
N VAL A 307 39.27 30.47 116.76
CA VAL A 307 38.16 30.02 117.61
C VAL A 307 38.69 29.33 118.87
N LYS A 308 39.77 28.53 118.75
CA LYS A 308 40.42 27.88 119.89
C LYS A 308 41.03 28.89 120.86
N GLN A 309 41.69 29.92 120.33
CA GLN A 309 42.23 31.03 121.13
C GLN A 309 41.12 31.83 121.84
N LEU A 310 39.97 32.02 121.18
CA LEU A 310 38.81 32.69 121.77
C LEU A 310 38.24 31.88 122.94
N ALA A 311 38.12 30.55 122.78
CA ALA A 311 37.66 29.65 123.84
C ALA A 311 38.58 29.68 125.07
N GLU A 312 39.91 29.72 124.87
CA GLU A 312 40.87 29.87 125.96
C GLU A 312 40.77 31.24 126.65
N ALA A 313 40.54 32.31 125.89
CA ALA A 313 40.30 33.63 126.46
C ALA A 313 38.99 33.67 127.28
N GLN A 314 37.96 32.98 126.81
CA GLN A 314 36.65 32.89 127.48
C GLN A 314 36.76 32.09 128.79
N ALA A 315 37.51 30.98 128.82
CA ALA A 315 37.80 30.23 130.05
C ALA A 315 38.55 31.07 131.11
N ARG A 316 39.53 31.91 130.69
CA ARG A 316 40.21 32.85 131.60
C ARG A 316 39.27 33.94 132.15
N THR A 317 38.21 34.25 131.40
CA THR A 317 37.21 35.23 131.79
C THR A 317 36.25 34.62 132.83
N GLU A 318 35.82 33.37 132.61
CA GLU A 318 35.03 32.60 133.59
C GLU A 318 35.80 32.39 134.91
N GLU A 319 37.10 32.12 134.85
CA GLU A 319 37.95 32.01 136.05
C GLU A 319 38.04 33.35 136.82
N ARG A 320 38.10 34.49 136.11
CA ARG A 320 38.05 35.83 136.73
C ARG A 320 36.69 36.14 137.35
N VAL A 321 35.59 35.66 136.76
CA VAL A 321 34.23 35.78 137.32
C VAL A 321 34.08 34.91 138.56
N GLY A 322 34.58 33.67 138.56
CA GLY A 322 34.59 32.81 139.75
C GLY A 322 35.39 33.40 140.93
N ARG A 323 36.55 34.03 140.66
CA ARG A 323 37.31 34.75 141.70
C ARG A 323 36.57 35.99 142.24
N LEU A 324 35.73 36.65 141.43
CA LEU A 324 34.88 37.76 141.87
C LEU A 324 33.68 37.29 142.72
N GLU A 325 33.11 36.12 142.41
CA GLU A 325 32.08 35.46 143.23
C GLU A 325 32.62 35.04 144.60
N GLU A 326 33.85 34.53 144.65
CA GLU A 326 34.51 34.15 145.91
C GLU A 326 34.85 35.36 146.78
N LEU A 327 35.30 36.47 146.18
CA LEU A 327 35.52 37.75 146.86
C LEU A 327 34.21 38.39 147.36
N THR A 328 33.10 38.24 146.64
CA THR A 328 31.78 38.72 147.08
C THR A 328 31.18 37.85 148.19
N ALA A 329 31.43 36.54 148.20
CA ALA A 329 31.07 35.65 149.29
C ALA A 329 31.89 35.92 150.57
N GLN A 330 33.18 36.24 150.43
CA GLN A 330 34.03 36.67 151.56
C GLN A 330 33.59 38.04 152.10
N LEU A 331 33.19 38.98 151.23
CA LEU A 331 32.62 40.26 151.63
C LEU A 331 31.28 40.08 152.35
N ALA A 332 30.43 39.15 151.91
CA ALA A 332 29.15 38.82 152.56
C ALA A 332 29.35 38.17 153.94
N ARG A 333 30.35 37.30 154.12
CA ARG A 333 30.74 36.74 155.43
C ARG A 333 31.30 37.80 156.37
N GLY A 334 32.19 38.67 155.88
CA GLY A 334 32.68 39.82 156.63
C GLY A 334 31.57 40.81 157.00
N GLN A 335 30.56 40.98 156.15
CA GLN A 335 29.36 41.79 156.44
C GLN A 335 28.38 41.13 157.43
N ALA A 336 28.43 39.81 157.62
CA ALA A 336 27.66 39.09 158.64
C ALA A 336 28.38 39.12 160.01
N GLU A 337 29.70 38.98 160.03
CA GLU A 337 30.53 39.12 161.23
C GLU A 337 30.60 40.57 161.73
N LEU A 338 30.64 41.55 160.82
CA LEU A 338 30.48 42.97 161.15
C LEU A 338 29.07 43.25 161.70
N ARG A 339 28.03 42.55 161.22
CA ARG A 339 26.67 42.63 161.76
C ARG A 339 26.56 42.05 163.17
N GLU A 340 27.25 40.96 163.50
CA GLU A 340 27.30 40.42 164.87
C GLU A 340 28.15 41.29 165.80
N ALA A 341 29.31 41.79 165.35
CA ALA A 341 30.12 42.75 166.11
C ALA A 341 29.38 44.07 166.32
N MET A 342 28.59 44.54 165.35
CA MET A 342 27.67 45.66 165.50
C MET A 342 26.46 45.32 166.39
N LYS A 343 26.03 44.06 166.49
CA LYS A 343 24.94 43.62 167.40
C LYS A 343 25.40 43.64 168.86
N ALA A 344 26.63 43.20 169.14
CA ALA A 344 27.26 43.29 170.45
C ALA A 344 27.65 44.74 170.83
N LEU A 345 28.12 45.54 169.86
CA LEU A 345 28.36 46.99 170.05
C LEU A 345 27.03 47.77 170.19
N ALA A 346 25.94 47.30 169.56
CA ALA A 346 24.60 47.85 169.72
C ALA A 346 24.01 47.51 171.09
N GLU A 347 24.32 46.37 171.68
CA GLU A 347 23.93 46.03 173.06
C GLU A 347 24.67 46.90 174.09
N GLU A 348 25.92 47.29 173.81
CA GLU A 348 26.69 48.14 174.72
C GLU A 348 26.51 49.65 174.49
N GLN A 349 26.25 50.10 173.25
CA GLN A 349 25.79 51.47 172.99
C GLN A 349 24.31 51.68 173.35
N THR A 350 23.46 50.65 173.35
CA THR A 350 22.13 50.79 173.96
C THR A 350 22.20 50.96 175.47
N ARG A 351 23.30 50.59 176.14
CA ARG A 351 23.56 51.03 177.52
C ARG A 351 24.00 52.50 177.59
N ILE A 352 24.78 53.02 176.64
CA ILE A 352 25.31 54.41 176.65
C ILE A 352 24.37 55.48 176.10
N GLN A 353 23.57 55.26 175.07
CA GLN A 353 22.66 56.32 174.54
C GLN A 353 21.17 56.06 174.75
N ARG A 354 20.83 55.18 175.70
CA ARG A 354 19.67 55.47 176.56
C ARG A 354 19.87 56.73 177.43
N GLU A 355 21.05 57.34 177.45
CA GLU A 355 21.19 58.77 177.79
C GLU A 355 20.69 59.73 176.68
N LEU A 356 20.74 59.36 175.39
CA LEU A 356 20.20 60.21 174.29
C LEU A 356 18.79 59.83 173.83
N ARG A 357 18.23 58.73 174.35
CA ARG A 357 16.77 58.52 174.40
C ARG A 357 16.07 59.35 175.49
N HIS A 358 16.76 60.32 176.10
CA HIS A 358 16.10 61.54 176.60
C HIS A 358 15.70 62.51 175.46
N LEU A 359 16.15 62.27 174.22
CA LEU A 359 15.71 62.97 173.00
C LEU A 359 14.73 62.13 172.14
N ALA A 360 14.41 60.91 172.59
CA ALA A 360 13.43 60.02 171.99
C ALA A 360 11.98 60.47 172.12
N LYS A 361 11.65 61.75 172.00
CA LYS A 361 10.22 62.12 172.07
C LYS A 361 9.80 63.26 171.16
N GLN A 362 10.76 63.86 170.45
CA GLN A 362 10.64 65.07 169.65
C GLN A 362 9.70 65.07 168.43
N VAL A 363 10.10 64.45 167.30
CA VAL A 363 9.68 65.03 165.99
C VAL A 363 9.45 64.08 164.80
N GLY A 364 9.97 62.85 164.75
CA GLY A 364 10.09 62.16 163.44
C GLY A 364 8.91 61.33 162.92
N GLY A 365 7.99 60.89 163.78
CA GLY A 365 7.01 59.82 163.45
C GLY A 365 5.58 60.28 163.14
N LEU A 366 5.36 61.50 162.68
CA LEU A 366 4.02 62.12 162.64
C LEU A 366 3.53 62.59 161.25
N SER A 367 4.19 62.26 160.13
CA SER A 367 3.90 62.95 158.85
C SER A 367 3.11 62.16 157.78
N GLU A 368 3.03 60.84 157.84
CA GLU A 368 2.41 60.05 156.74
C GLU A 368 0.99 59.57 157.05
N THR A 369 0.72 59.18 158.31
CA THR A 369 -0.64 58.79 158.72
C THR A 369 -1.59 59.98 158.82
N LEU A 370 -1.07 61.19 159.07
CA LEU A 370 -1.84 62.44 159.05
C LEU A 370 -2.10 62.96 157.62
N GLY A 371 -1.56 62.36 156.56
CA GLY A 371 -1.82 62.80 155.19
C GLY A 371 -3.19 62.35 154.67
N ALA A 372 -3.49 61.06 154.83
CA ALA A 372 -4.71 60.44 154.29
C ALA A 372 -5.99 60.91 155.01
N ASP A 373 -5.97 61.00 156.36
CA ASP A 373 -7.13 61.43 157.15
C ASP A 373 -7.64 62.84 156.79
N LEU A 374 -6.78 63.72 156.27
CA LEU A 374 -7.18 65.08 155.90
C LEU A 374 -7.88 65.14 154.54
N GLU A 375 -7.49 64.30 153.60
CA GLU A 375 -8.07 64.27 152.25
C GLU A 375 -9.50 63.73 152.31
N ASP A 376 -9.71 62.68 153.11
CA ASP A 376 -11.05 62.14 153.37
C ASP A 376 -11.97 63.18 154.04
N LEU A 377 -11.44 63.96 154.99
CA LEU A 377 -12.19 65.05 155.61
C LEU A 377 -12.48 66.19 154.61
N ALA A 378 -11.58 66.44 153.65
CA ALA A 378 -11.78 67.46 152.62
C ALA A 378 -12.99 67.14 151.73
N TYR A 379 -13.15 65.88 151.31
CA TYR A 379 -14.27 65.48 150.46
C TYR A 379 -15.61 65.68 151.15
N ILE A 380 -15.70 65.32 152.44
CA ILE A 380 -16.92 65.45 153.24
C ILE A 380 -17.26 66.93 153.47
N VAL A 381 -16.28 67.72 153.93
CA VAL A 381 -16.51 69.12 154.31
C VAL A 381 -16.77 70.00 153.09
N LEU A 382 -16.09 69.79 151.97
CA LEU A 382 -16.33 70.58 150.76
C LEU A 382 -17.71 70.33 150.16
N HIS A 383 -18.19 69.08 150.23
CA HIS A 383 -19.55 68.78 149.79
C HIS A 383 -20.61 69.51 150.63
N ASP A 384 -20.48 69.54 151.96
CA ASP A 384 -21.38 70.29 152.84
C ASP A 384 -21.28 71.82 152.65
N VAL A 385 -20.05 72.35 152.67
CA VAL A 385 -19.81 73.81 152.60
C VAL A 385 -20.29 74.40 151.28
N LEU A 386 -20.00 73.76 150.15
CA LEU A 386 -20.40 74.31 148.85
C LEU A 386 -21.92 74.23 148.63
N LYS A 387 -22.58 73.19 149.16
CA LYS A 387 -24.04 73.10 149.16
C LYS A 387 -24.67 74.16 150.06
N ARG A 388 -24.08 74.42 151.24
CA ARG A 388 -24.60 75.40 152.20
C ARG A 388 -24.39 76.85 151.76
N GLU A 389 -23.22 77.21 151.25
CA GLU A 389 -22.86 78.59 150.90
C GLU A 389 -23.34 78.99 149.50
N PHE A 390 -23.47 78.02 148.56
CA PHE A 390 -23.79 78.31 147.16
C PHE A 390 -24.99 77.53 146.60
N GLY A 391 -25.56 76.58 147.33
CA GLY A 391 -26.67 75.75 146.84
C GLY A 391 -26.27 74.73 145.77
N TRP A 392 -24.97 74.51 145.57
CA TRP A 392 -24.47 73.63 144.51
C TRP A 392 -24.66 72.16 144.84
N GLU A 393 -25.00 71.39 143.81
CA GLU A 393 -24.91 69.93 143.85
C GLU A 393 -23.50 69.52 143.44
N VAL A 394 -22.72 69.07 144.44
CA VAL A 394 -21.33 68.66 144.26
C VAL A 394 -21.30 67.17 143.95
N GLY A 395 -20.67 66.82 142.83
CA GLY A 395 -20.38 65.43 142.47
C GLY A 395 -19.26 64.82 143.33
N PRO A 396 -18.92 63.55 143.11
CA PRO A 396 -17.83 62.91 143.85
C PRO A 396 -16.51 63.66 143.66
N LEU A 397 -15.80 63.87 144.77
CA LEU A 397 -14.46 64.46 144.83
C LEU A 397 -13.45 63.35 145.10
N GLU A 398 -12.34 63.35 144.37
CA GLU A 398 -11.29 62.33 144.53
C GLU A 398 -9.89 62.91 144.32
N ARG A 399 -8.89 62.17 144.81
CA ARG A 399 -7.49 62.40 144.46
C ARG A 399 -7.19 61.71 143.14
N THR A 400 -6.66 62.47 142.18
CA THR A 400 -6.45 61.97 140.82
C THR A 400 -5.15 62.48 140.21
N PHE A 401 -4.67 61.78 139.18
CA PHE A 401 -3.52 62.20 138.39
C PHE A 401 -4.00 62.69 137.01
N GLN A 402 -3.80 63.97 136.71
CA GLN A 402 -4.11 64.55 135.42
C GLN A 402 -2.87 64.68 134.56
N ARG A 403 -2.96 64.32 133.27
CA ARG A 403 -1.86 64.49 132.31
C ARG A 403 -2.05 65.76 131.50
N TRP A 404 -1.12 66.70 131.62
CA TRP A 404 -1.09 67.94 130.84
C TRP A 404 0.26 68.04 130.12
N ASN A 405 0.26 68.05 128.78
CA ASN A 405 1.46 68.10 127.92
C ASN A 405 2.55 67.08 128.34
N ASP A 406 2.16 65.80 128.47
CA ASP A 406 3.03 64.67 128.87
C ASP A 406 3.64 64.72 130.28
N ARG A 407 3.20 65.64 131.15
CA ARG A 407 3.45 65.56 132.60
C ARG A 407 2.22 65.09 133.35
N LEU A 408 2.44 64.10 134.21
CA LEU A 408 1.45 63.58 135.15
C LEU A 408 1.51 64.42 136.44
N GLU A 409 0.42 65.11 136.79
CA GLU A 409 0.28 65.88 138.01
C GLU A 409 -0.81 65.32 138.91
N GLU A 410 -0.49 65.15 140.19
CA GLU A 410 -1.43 64.71 141.21
C GLU A 410 -2.21 65.90 141.78
N ILE A 411 -3.52 65.72 141.95
CA ILE A 411 -4.42 66.71 142.53
C ILE A 411 -5.15 66.05 143.70
N ASN A 412 -5.07 66.64 144.90
CA ASN A 412 -5.61 66.03 146.12
C ASN A 412 -7.15 66.02 146.13
N VAL A 413 -7.79 67.07 145.58
CA VAL A 413 -9.25 67.18 145.48
C VAL A 413 -9.63 67.61 144.06
N PHE A 414 -10.40 66.78 143.36
CA PHE A 414 -10.85 67.09 142.01
C PHE A 414 -12.28 66.59 141.77
N GLY A 415 -13.14 67.41 141.14
CA GLY A 415 -14.49 66.99 140.73
C GLY A 415 -15.34 68.10 140.12
N ARG A 416 -16.64 67.85 139.92
CA ARG A 416 -17.59 68.79 139.28
C ARG A 416 -18.72 69.18 140.22
N ALA A 417 -19.23 70.40 140.07
CA ALA A 417 -20.45 70.86 140.70
C ALA A 417 -21.39 71.53 139.68
N THR A 418 -22.69 71.44 139.95
CA THR A 418 -23.74 72.09 139.17
C THR A 418 -24.57 73.00 140.08
N ASP A 419 -24.86 74.20 139.59
CA ASP A 419 -25.74 75.16 140.25
C ASP A 419 -27.17 74.96 139.74
N PRO A 420 -28.13 74.52 140.57
CA PRO A 420 -29.53 74.37 140.16
C PRO A 420 -30.16 75.67 139.64
N ALA A 421 -29.66 76.84 140.09
CA ALA A 421 -30.13 78.13 139.61
C ALA A 421 -29.60 78.48 138.21
N ARG A 422 -28.50 77.85 137.77
CA ARG A 422 -27.85 78.07 136.48
C ARG A 422 -27.45 76.73 135.85
N PRO A 423 -28.42 75.92 135.39
CA PRO A 423 -28.20 74.52 134.99
C PRO A 423 -27.31 74.32 133.76
N GLY A 424 -26.92 75.39 133.05
CA GLY A 424 -26.06 75.32 131.88
C GLY A 424 -24.55 75.48 132.14
N ARG A 425 -24.11 75.70 133.38
CA ARG A 425 -22.69 75.99 133.68
C ARG A 425 -22.04 74.90 134.52
N VAL A 426 -20.98 74.28 133.99
CA VAL A 426 -20.17 73.28 134.68
C VAL A 426 -19.08 73.97 135.49
N ILE A 427 -19.01 73.64 136.79
CA ILE A 427 -18.01 74.15 137.72
C ILE A 427 -17.05 73.00 138.07
N TRP A 428 -15.76 73.21 137.89
CA TRP A 428 -14.70 72.28 138.25
C TRP A 428 -14.09 72.67 139.60
N ILE A 429 -14.16 71.78 140.58
CA ILE A 429 -13.50 71.93 141.87
C ILE A 429 -12.10 71.34 141.75
N VAL A 430 -11.09 72.15 142.03
CA VAL A 430 -9.69 71.74 142.05
C VAL A 430 -9.12 72.17 143.39
N GLY A 431 -8.49 71.27 144.14
CA GLY A 431 -8.03 71.59 145.48
C GLY A 431 -6.82 70.84 145.99
N GLU A 432 -6.18 71.49 146.97
CA GLU A 432 -4.99 71.03 147.68
C GLU A 432 -5.34 70.88 149.17
N ALA A 433 -5.01 69.73 149.77
CA ALA A 433 -5.29 69.46 151.18
C ALA A 433 -3.99 69.36 152.00
N LYS A 434 -3.83 70.23 153.02
CA LYS A 434 -2.66 70.25 153.92
C LYS A 434 -3.02 70.60 155.35
N TYR A 435 -2.47 69.89 156.35
CA TYR A 435 -2.82 70.10 157.76
C TYR A 435 -2.47 71.51 158.23
N ASN A 436 -1.25 71.96 157.88
CA ASN A 436 -0.77 73.31 158.07
C ASN A 436 -0.42 73.90 156.70
N LEU A 437 -1.30 74.72 156.14
CA LEU A 437 -1.05 75.32 154.84
C LEU A 437 0.06 76.38 154.93
N THR A 438 1.04 76.29 154.04
CA THR A 438 2.18 77.22 153.94
C THR A 438 2.16 78.03 152.65
N ILE A 439 2.84 79.18 152.63
CA ILE A 439 2.96 80.04 151.43
C ILE A 439 3.53 79.24 150.24
N ARG A 440 4.55 78.39 150.48
CA ARG A 440 5.18 77.57 149.42
C ARG A 440 4.22 76.56 148.79
N GLU A 441 3.30 76.00 149.57
CA GLU A 441 2.28 75.07 149.07
C GLU A 441 1.23 75.83 148.26
N VAL A 442 0.79 77.00 148.74
CA VAL A 442 -0.14 77.88 148.03
C VAL A 442 0.45 78.31 146.67
N ASP A 443 1.73 78.68 146.62
CA ASP A 443 2.40 79.05 145.37
C ASP A 443 2.50 77.87 144.38
N ARG A 444 2.71 76.65 144.91
CA ARG A 444 2.75 75.44 144.10
C ARG A 444 1.37 75.13 143.52
N PHE A 445 0.33 75.26 144.34
CA PHE A 445 -1.05 75.05 143.95
C PHE A 445 -1.54 76.10 142.93
N ALA A 446 -1.18 77.37 143.10
CA ALA A 446 -1.53 78.43 142.14
C ALA A 446 -1.01 78.12 140.72
N ARG A 447 0.24 77.62 140.61
CA ARG A 447 0.81 77.17 139.33
C ARG A 447 0.06 75.97 138.73
N LEU A 448 -0.44 75.06 139.57
CA LEU A 448 -1.28 73.93 139.15
C LEU A 448 -2.63 74.43 138.63
N VAL A 449 -3.26 75.38 139.32
CA VAL A 449 -4.53 76.00 138.91
C VAL A 449 -4.40 76.74 137.57
N GLU A 450 -3.31 77.48 137.35
CA GLU A 450 -3.06 78.13 136.05
C GLU A 450 -2.96 77.12 134.90
N ARG A 451 -2.34 75.95 135.13
CA ARG A 451 -2.30 74.87 134.15
C ARG A 451 -3.69 74.27 133.93
N ALA A 452 -4.45 74.04 135.00
CA ALA A 452 -5.84 73.57 134.89
C ALA A 452 -6.72 74.53 134.06
N ARG A 453 -6.59 75.84 134.25
CA ARG A 453 -7.34 76.88 133.50
C ARG A 453 -7.07 76.87 131.99
N LYS A 454 -5.88 76.44 131.56
CA LYS A 454 -5.54 76.35 130.12
C LYS A 454 -6.09 75.09 129.45
N HIS A 455 -6.43 74.05 130.22
CA HIS A 455 -6.80 72.74 129.70
C HIS A 455 -8.25 72.33 129.99
N LEU A 456 -8.93 72.95 130.96
CA LEU A 456 -10.32 72.66 131.31
C LEU A 456 -11.28 73.72 130.79
N ILE A 457 -12.35 73.28 130.13
CA ILE A 457 -13.44 74.12 129.65
C ILE A 457 -14.52 74.17 130.74
N GLY A 458 -14.78 75.36 131.28
CA GLY A 458 -15.76 75.57 132.36
C GLY A 458 -15.26 76.54 133.42
N GLU A 459 -16.06 76.77 134.44
CA GLU A 459 -15.67 77.62 135.56
C GLU A 459 -14.81 76.82 136.54
N ILE A 460 -13.58 77.26 136.83
CA ILE A 460 -12.73 76.58 137.82
C ILE A 460 -12.87 77.27 139.18
N PHE A 461 -13.24 76.47 140.17
CA PHE A 461 -13.29 76.79 141.59
C PHE A 461 -12.06 76.20 142.31
N PRO A 462 -10.98 76.99 142.49
CA PRO A 462 -9.79 76.53 143.18
C PRO A 462 -9.92 76.67 144.69
N VAL A 463 -9.65 75.60 145.44
CA VAL A 463 -9.80 75.57 146.90
C VAL A 463 -8.63 74.92 147.62
N CYS A 464 -8.06 75.62 148.60
CA CYS A 464 -7.14 75.05 149.56
C CYS A 464 -7.94 74.55 150.77
N PHE A 465 -7.71 73.31 151.22
CA PHE A 465 -8.30 72.72 152.40
C PHE A 465 -7.27 72.52 153.51
N CYS A 466 -7.52 73.02 154.72
CA CYS A 466 -6.55 72.87 155.82
C CYS A 466 -7.16 72.88 157.21
N ARG A 467 -6.41 72.39 158.22
CA ARG A 467 -6.81 72.54 159.63
C ARG A 467 -6.34 73.88 160.20
N ARG A 468 -5.15 74.33 159.80
CA ARG A 468 -4.54 75.59 160.24
C ARG A 468 -3.84 76.30 159.08
N ALA A 469 -4.03 77.61 159.03
CA ALA A 469 -3.30 78.52 158.15
C ALA A 469 -3.02 79.80 158.94
N ARG A 470 -1.76 80.26 158.96
CA ARG A 470 -1.40 81.54 159.60
C ARG A 470 -2.02 82.71 158.84
N PRO A 471 -2.29 83.86 159.49
CA PRO A 471 -2.92 85.01 158.83
C PRO A 471 -2.22 85.44 157.54
N GLU A 472 -0.88 85.44 157.52
CA GLU A 472 -0.07 85.74 156.33
C GLU A 472 -0.34 84.78 155.16
N VAL A 473 -0.55 83.49 155.45
CA VAL A 473 -0.90 82.48 154.45
C VAL A 473 -2.33 82.70 153.95
N GLN A 474 -3.27 83.01 154.85
CA GLN A 474 -4.65 83.32 154.48
C GLN A 474 -4.71 84.56 153.58
N GLU A 475 -3.91 85.58 153.88
CA GLU A 475 -3.79 86.79 153.05
C GLU A 475 -3.16 86.48 151.69
N HIS A 476 -2.15 85.61 151.65
CA HIS A 476 -1.52 85.16 150.41
C HIS A 476 -2.47 84.37 149.51
N VAL A 477 -3.29 83.47 150.10
CA VAL A 477 -4.35 82.74 149.39
C VAL A 477 -5.37 83.71 148.78
N ARG A 478 -5.80 84.72 149.55
CA ARG A 478 -6.73 85.77 149.05
C ARG A 478 -6.10 86.63 147.95
N LYS A 479 -4.82 87.01 148.07
CA LYS A 479 -4.09 87.81 147.06
C LYS A 479 -4.02 87.09 145.71
N LEU A 480 -3.95 85.77 145.72
CA LEU A 480 -3.94 84.93 144.51
C LEU A 480 -5.35 84.57 144.00
N GLY A 481 -6.42 85.05 144.65
CA GLY A 481 -7.80 84.79 144.24
C GLY A 481 -8.27 83.35 144.47
N LEU A 482 -7.61 82.62 145.37
CA LEU A 482 -7.93 81.23 145.72
C LEU A 482 -8.89 81.20 146.92
N ARG A 483 -9.64 80.09 147.07
CA ARG A 483 -10.55 79.88 148.21
C ARG A 483 -9.88 79.07 149.30
N LEU A 484 -10.17 79.37 150.56
CA LEU A 484 -9.65 78.61 151.69
C LEU A 484 -10.81 78.01 152.49
N VAL A 485 -10.83 76.69 152.63
CA VAL A 485 -11.77 75.99 153.51
C VAL A 485 -11.00 75.37 154.65
N PHE A 486 -11.47 75.65 155.87
CA PHE A 486 -10.94 75.00 157.05
C PHE A 486 -11.62 73.66 157.31
N SER A 487 -10.92 72.76 157.98
CA SER A 487 -11.41 71.42 158.34
C SER A 487 -12.67 71.41 159.22
N TYR A 488 -13.05 72.55 159.80
CA TYR A 488 -14.29 72.75 160.56
C TYR A 488 -15.40 73.46 159.76
N GLY A 489 -15.27 73.54 158.43
CA GLY A 489 -16.35 73.98 157.54
C GLY A 489 -16.49 75.48 157.33
N ARG A 490 -15.46 76.28 157.67
CA ARG A 490 -15.43 77.72 157.40
C ARG A 490 -14.74 78.01 156.06
N LEU A 491 -15.43 78.70 155.16
CA LEU A 491 -14.89 79.21 153.90
C LEU A 491 -14.38 80.65 154.08
N ILE A 492 -13.27 80.98 153.42
CA ILE A 492 -12.65 82.32 153.36
C ILE A 492 -12.27 82.67 151.93
#